data_AF-A0A518GVP1-F1
#
_entry.id   AF-A0A518GVP1-F1
#
_cell.length_a   1.000
_cell.length_b   1.000
_cell.length_c   1.000
_cell.angle_alpha   90.00
_cell.angle_beta   90.00
_cell.angle_gamma   90.00
#
_symmetry.space_group_name_H-M   'P 1'
#
loop_
_entity.id
_entity.type
_entity.pdbx_description
1 polymer ?
#
loop_
_entity_poly.entity_id
_entity_poly.type
_entity_poly.pdbx_seq_one_letter_code
_entity_poly.pdbx_strand_id
1 'polypeptide(L)'
;MISSNPGKYSPLLALLLLALSLLRAEPASAGGRTAPGTPDADRGRQALTARGYLRPEWGMDVYRAVAGLWGDRAPDPEADPGTYADAFADRYGLHPAPYPNDGLPMGLRRATDPKSGRVGFQVDCLACHGGSIGGTSYVGLGNTRLDMIGLYRDFYRADGRPLYFTGFTVNTARGTVNAGQMAAILIALRSPDLSPRLFPVLHGAKFAETDVPAWWTLKHKGTMYYDGRTDARSVRSIMQFMLGEKSREQFEELEPTFGDILAYLKSIEAPEYPFPVDPDLAERGRGVFEVNCARCHGTYGEGRTYPNRVVELEVIGTDPARALAPTDSLVSHYNKTWFAEHHPVDEVMTGYQAPPLDGVWATAPYLHNGSVPTLSHLLDSDTRPGRFRRPPSTDFEHYDTGRVGWRVEVLDPVEPEIARRDRDRSIFDASRFGLGNRGHTFGDPLTDDERRAVIEYLKTL
;
A
#
# COMPACT_ATOMS: atom_id res chain seq x y z
N MET A 1 46.19 23.36 -31.05
CA MET A 1 46.42 23.39 -29.59
C MET A 1 45.09 23.77 -28.96
N ILE A 2 44.14 22.85 -28.74
CA ILE A 2 44.03 21.89 -27.62
C ILE A 2 44.39 22.53 -26.27
N SER A 3 43.39 22.56 -25.38
CA SER A 3 43.47 22.52 -23.90
C SER A 3 42.59 23.62 -23.30
N SER A 4 41.73 23.39 -22.31
CA SER A 4 41.13 22.20 -21.70
C SER A 4 40.03 22.74 -20.80
N ASN A 5 38.85 22.11 -20.80
CA ASN A 5 37.75 22.47 -19.91
C ASN A 5 37.62 21.38 -18.84
N PRO A 6 38.06 21.60 -17.59
CA PRO A 6 37.72 20.75 -16.46
C PRO A 6 36.38 21.26 -15.88
N GLY A 7 35.36 20.48 -15.60
CA GLY A 7 35.30 19.08 -15.24
C GLY A 7 34.30 18.96 -14.11
N LYS A 8 33.15 18.32 -14.40
CA LYS A 8 32.36 17.46 -13.51
C LYS A 8 31.99 18.03 -12.12
N TYR A 9 30.77 18.58 -12.01
CA TYR A 9 30.11 18.69 -10.72
C TYR A 9 29.67 17.30 -10.23
N SER A 10 30.15 16.92 -9.05
CA SER A 10 29.81 15.70 -8.32
C SER A 10 28.34 15.70 -7.87
N PRO A 11 27.62 14.56 -7.90
CA PRO A 11 26.20 14.50 -7.54
C PRO A 11 25.91 14.75 -6.04
N LEU A 12 26.93 14.99 -5.22
CA LEU A 12 26.77 15.26 -3.79
C LEU A 12 26.29 16.68 -3.45
N LEU A 13 26.29 17.62 -4.38
CA LEU A 13 26.01 19.04 -4.06
C LEU A 13 24.52 19.43 -4.21
N ALA A 14 23.68 18.59 -4.82
CA ALA A 14 22.24 18.81 -4.91
C ALA A 14 21.48 18.47 -3.60
N LEU A 15 22.16 17.84 -2.64
CA LEU A 15 21.64 17.52 -1.30
C LEU A 15 21.95 18.61 -0.25
N LEU A 16 22.67 19.67 -0.61
CA LEU A 16 23.18 20.65 0.36
C LEU A 16 22.33 21.93 0.51
N LEU A 17 21.30 22.14 -0.32
CA LEU A 17 20.48 23.36 -0.29
C LEU A 17 19.10 23.20 0.39
N LEU A 18 18.86 22.09 1.09
CA LEU A 18 17.68 21.90 1.95
C LEU A 18 18.02 21.76 3.45
N ALA A 19 19.25 22.08 3.85
CA ALA A 19 19.75 21.88 5.22
C ALA A 19 19.89 23.17 6.07
N LEU A 20 19.30 24.29 5.65
CA LEU A 20 19.33 25.55 6.42
C LEU A 20 17.95 26.19 6.54
N SER A 21 17.06 25.52 7.27
CA SER A 21 15.98 26.17 8.03
C SER A 21 15.48 25.23 9.13
N LEU A 22 16.39 24.80 10.00
CA LEU A 22 16.06 24.13 11.26
C LEU A 22 16.78 24.86 12.37
N LEU A 23 16.07 25.72 13.09
CA LEU A 23 16.35 26.05 14.49
C LEU A 23 15.06 26.61 15.12
N ARG A 24 14.72 26.01 16.27
CA ARG A 24 13.57 26.26 17.18
C ARG A 24 12.33 25.39 16.94
N ALA A 25 12.28 24.34 17.76
CA ALA A 25 11.07 23.67 18.19
C ALA A 25 10.52 24.42 19.41
N GLU A 26 9.24 24.79 19.37
CA GLU A 26 8.43 25.26 20.49
C GLU A 26 7.02 24.65 20.34
N PRO A 27 6.26 24.48 21.45
CA PRO A 27 5.18 23.52 21.53
C PRO A 27 3.95 23.97 20.73
N ALA A 28 3.30 23.01 20.06
CA ALA A 28 2.03 23.22 19.38
C ALA A 28 0.88 23.32 20.42
N SER A 29 -0.09 24.17 20.13
CA SER A 29 -1.25 24.45 20.99
C SER A 29 -2.06 23.18 21.30
N ALA A 30 -2.34 22.99 22.59
CA ALA A 30 -3.14 21.89 23.13
C ALA A 30 -4.58 21.92 22.61
N GLY A 31 -4.89 21.03 21.65
CA GLY A 31 -6.23 20.46 21.54
C GLY A 31 -6.45 19.53 22.73
N GLY A 32 -7.63 19.62 23.36
CA GLY A 32 -7.94 19.07 24.69
C GLY A 32 -7.36 17.68 24.97
N ARG A 33 -6.56 17.60 26.03
CA ARG A 33 -6.08 16.34 26.62
C ARG A 33 -7.28 15.56 27.17
N THR A 34 -7.82 14.63 26.40
CA THR A 34 -8.52 13.47 26.98
C THR A 34 -7.47 12.56 27.60
N ALA A 35 -7.70 12.12 28.85
CA ALA A 35 -6.89 11.07 29.48
C ALA A 35 -6.79 9.85 28.53
N PRO A 36 -5.72 9.02 28.61
CA PRO A 36 -5.61 7.84 27.76
C PRO A 36 -6.69 6.83 28.17
N GLY A 37 -7.88 6.99 27.60
CA GLY A 37 -8.94 6.01 27.65
C GLY A 37 -8.59 4.81 26.78
N THR A 38 -9.36 3.73 26.93
CA THR A 38 -9.28 2.58 26.04
C THR A 38 -9.40 3.05 24.58
N PRO A 39 -8.55 2.53 23.66
CA PRO A 39 -8.66 2.81 22.23
C PRO A 39 -10.09 2.62 21.71
N ASP A 40 -10.54 3.53 20.85
CA ASP A 40 -11.92 3.62 20.37
C ASP A 40 -11.99 3.73 18.85
N ALA A 41 -12.77 2.85 18.23
CA ALA A 41 -12.88 2.76 16.79
C ALA A 41 -13.58 3.96 16.13
N ASP A 42 -14.53 4.61 16.81
CA ASP A 42 -15.22 5.79 16.26
C ASP A 42 -14.29 7.01 16.24
N ARG A 43 -13.55 7.24 17.33
CA ARG A 43 -12.48 8.25 17.36
C ARG A 43 -11.42 7.95 16.31
N GLY A 44 -11.05 6.68 16.15
CA GLY A 44 -10.10 6.23 15.14
C GLY A 44 -10.55 6.51 13.71
N ARG A 45 -11.82 6.25 13.40
CA ARG A 45 -12.43 6.59 12.10
C ARG A 45 -12.34 8.08 11.85
N GLN A 46 -12.76 8.91 12.82
CA GLN A 46 -12.72 10.37 12.67
C GLN A 46 -11.28 10.87 12.50
N ALA A 47 -10.35 10.35 13.30
CA ALA A 47 -8.93 10.66 13.21
C ALA A 47 -8.38 10.33 11.81
N LEU A 48 -8.64 9.14 11.28
CA LEU A 48 -8.17 8.73 9.96
C LEU A 48 -8.84 9.52 8.81
N THR A 49 -10.15 9.78 8.90
CA THR A 49 -10.96 10.28 7.77
C THR A 49 -11.17 11.79 7.77
N ALA A 50 -10.87 12.49 8.87
CA ALA A 50 -11.05 13.94 8.98
C ALA A 50 -9.76 14.73 9.27
N ARG A 51 -8.68 14.07 9.73
CA ARG A 51 -7.46 14.76 10.16
C ARG A 51 -6.29 14.49 9.22
N GLY A 52 -5.58 15.57 8.88
CA GLY A 52 -4.27 15.50 8.25
C GLY A 52 -3.14 15.44 9.28
N TYR A 53 -2.12 14.62 9.03
CA TYR A 53 -1.01 14.43 9.96
C TYR A 53 0.30 15.05 9.49
N LEU A 54 0.45 15.31 8.19
CA LEU A 54 1.59 15.98 7.58
C LEU A 54 1.23 17.40 7.17
N ARG A 55 2.28 18.21 6.93
CA ARG A 55 2.12 19.53 6.32
C ARG A 55 1.71 19.35 4.85
N PRO A 56 1.05 20.34 4.24
CA PRO A 56 0.78 20.30 2.81
C PRO A 56 2.10 20.28 2.03
N GLU A 57 2.29 19.28 1.16
CA GLU A 57 3.45 19.20 0.28
C GLU A 57 3.27 20.14 -0.92
N TRP A 58 2.05 20.18 -1.47
CA TRP A 58 1.67 20.99 -2.63
C TRP A 58 0.51 21.92 -2.32
N GLY A 59 0.45 23.05 -3.03
CA GLY A 59 -0.67 23.99 -2.97
C GLY A 59 -1.89 23.50 -3.76
N MET A 60 -3.06 24.08 -3.48
CA MET A 60 -4.29 23.75 -4.21
C MET A 60 -4.25 24.19 -5.68
N ASP A 61 -3.44 25.19 -6.00
CA ASP A 61 -3.12 25.61 -7.35
C ASP A 61 -2.42 24.51 -8.16
N VAL A 62 -1.54 23.72 -7.55
CA VAL A 62 -0.90 22.56 -8.21
C VAL A 62 -1.94 21.50 -8.59
N TYR A 63 -2.87 21.20 -7.67
CA TYR A 63 -3.96 20.26 -7.94
C TYR A 63 -4.79 20.66 -9.16
N ARG A 64 -4.97 21.97 -9.41
CA ARG A 64 -5.71 22.51 -10.56
C ARG A 64 -4.84 22.56 -11.82
N ALA A 65 -3.59 22.99 -11.68
CA ALA A 65 -2.67 23.21 -12.79
C ALA A 65 -2.20 21.90 -13.45
N VAL A 66 -2.18 20.79 -12.71
CA VAL A 66 -1.76 19.49 -13.22
C VAL A 66 -2.59 19.03 -14.43
N ALA A 67 -3.85 19.47 -14.54
CA ALA A 67 -4.73 19.26 -15.68
C ALA A 67 -4.12 19.70 -17.01
N GLY A 68 -3.33 20.78 -16.98
CA GLY A 68 -2.64 21.30 -18.17
C GLY A 68 -1.53 20.38 -18.70
N LEU A 69 -1.16 19.34 -17.96
CA LEU A 69 -0.23 18.29 -18.40
C LEU A 69 -0.95 17.11 -19.05
N TRP A 70 -2.28 17.08 -19.02
CA TRP A 70 -3.06 16.01 -19.60
C TRP A 70 -3.15 16.28 -21.11
N GLY A 71 -2.87 15.26 -21.93
CA GLY A 71 -2.90 15.40 -23.39
C GLY A 71 -4.30 15.65 -23.97
N ASP A 72 -5.34 15.37 -23.17
CA ASP A 72 -6.75 15.55 -23.50
C ASP A 72 -7.33 16.80 -22.82
N ARG A 73 -8.50 17.27 -23.29
CA ARG A 73 -9.20 18.40 -22.67
C ARG A 73 -9.76 17.98 -21.30
N ALA A 74 -8.99 18.24 -20.25
CA ALA A 74 -9.42 18.06 -18.87
C ALA A 74 -10.67 18.90 -18.56
N PRO A 75 -11.59 18.44 -17.68
CA PRO A 75 -12.62 19.29 -17.12
C PRO A 75 -12.01 20.52 -16.43
N ASP A 76 -12.72 21.64 -16.45
CA ASP A 76 -12.27 22.85 -15.78
C ASP A 76 -12.43 22.69 -14.25
N PRO A 77 -11.35 22.75 -13.46
CA PRO A 77 -11.40 22.49 -12.03
C PRO A 77 -12.14 23.56 -11.21
N GLU A 78 -12.38 24.75 -11.77
CA GLU A 78 -13.17 25.82 -11.11
C GLU A 78 -14.63 25.80 -11.56
N ALA A 79 -14.90 25.55 -12.85
CA ALA A 79 -16.25 25.52 -13.37
C ALA A 79 -17.00 24.21 -13.06
N ASP A 80 -16.30 23.08 -13.01
CA ASP A 80 -16.86 21.76 -12.71
C ASP A 80 -15.90 20.91 -11.84
N PRO A 81 -15.77 21.27 -10.54
CA PRO A 81 -14.82 20.62 -9.64
C PRO A 81 -15.10 19.13 -9.40
N GLY A 82 -16.36 18.69 -9.54
CA GLY A 82 -16.76 17.29 -9.36
C GLY A 82 -16.24 16.42 -10.50
N THR A 83 -16.59 16.77 -11.74
CA THR A 83 -16.10 16.04 -12.93
C THR A 83 -14.57 16.12 -13.03
N TYR A 84 -13.97 17.24 -12.59
CA TYR A 84 -12.51 17.34 -12.49
C TYR A 84 -11.91 16.32 -11.52
N ALA A 85 -12.49 16.20 -10.32
CA ALA A 85 -12.03 15.24 -9.32
C ALA A 85 -12.15 13.79 -9.82
N ASP A 86 -13.21 13.45 -10.55
CA ASP A 86 -13.39 12.13 -11.15
C ASP A 86 -12.35 11.84 -12.24
N ALA A 87 -12.11 12.80 -13.14
CA ALA A 87 -11.08 12.67 -14.17
C ALA A 87 -9.66 12.59 -13.57
N PHE A 88 -9.41 13.36 -12.51
CA PHE A 88 -8.17 13.30 -11.73
C PHE A 88 -8.00 11.91 -11.09
N ALA A 89 -9.06 11.41 -10.46
CA ALA A 89 -9.07 10.13 -9.78
C ALA A 89 -8.83 8.99 -10.78
N ASP A 90 -9.49 8.98 -11.93
CA ASP A 90 -9.25 7.97 -12.97
C ASP A 90 -7.81 8.00 -13.48
N ARG A 91 -7.30 9.20 -13.81
CA ARG A 91 -5.94 9.37 -14.32
C ARG A 91 -4.89 8.81 -13.38
N TYR A 92 -4.97 9.10 -12.08
CA TYR A 92 -3.97 8.65 -11.10
C TYR A 92 -4.38 7.38 -10.35
N GLY A 93 -5.55 6.81 -10.68
CA GLY A 93 -6.08 5.61 -10.05
C GLY A 93 -6.40 5.79 -8.56
N LEU A 94 -6.95 6.95 -8.19
CA LEU A 94 -7.57 7.17 -6.89
C LEU A 94 -9.07 6.93 -7.00
N HIS A 95 -9.77 7.00 -5.87
CA HIS A 95 -11.20 6.67 -5.79
C HIS A 95 -11.97 7.79 -5.08
N PRO A 96 -13.28 7.95 -5.36
CA PRO A 96 -14.11 8.86 -4.58
C PRO A 96 -14.04 8.56 -3.08
N ALA A 97 -14.04 9.59 -2.23
CA ALA A 97 -14.03 9.40 -0.79
C ALA A 97 -15.43 9.02 -0.27
N PRO A 98 -15.60 7.91 0.49
CA PRO A 98 -16.87 7.54 1.11
C PRO A 98 -17.16 8.35 2.40
N TYR A 99 -16.49 9.49 2.58
CA TYR A 99 -16.57 10.38 3.73
C TYR A 99 -16.31 11.83 3.27
N PRO A 100 -16.69 12.85 4.06
CA PRO A 100 -16.42 14.24 3.72
C PRO A 100 -14.93 14.52 3.53
N ASN A 101 -14.53 15.00 2.35
CA ASN A 101 -13.12 15.19 1.98
C ASN A 101 -12.89 16.41 1.06
N ASP A 102 -13.66 17.49 1.23
CA ASP A 102 -13.53 18.73 0.44
C ASP A 102 -13.58 18.55 -1.09
N GLY A 103 -14.30 17.53 -1.57
CA GLY A 103 -14.36 17.19 -3.00
C GLY A 103 -13.07 16.57 -3.56
N LEU A 104 -12.09 16.25 -2.71
CA LEU A 104 -10.88 15.54 -3.10
C LEU A 104 -11.11 14.02 -3.09
N PRO A 105 -10.46 13.27 -4.00
CA PRO A 105 -10.49 11.82 -3.95
C PRO A 105 -9.84 11.29 -2.67
N MET A 106 -10.24 10.08 -2.28
CA MET A 106 -9.63 9.33 -1.19
C MET A 106 -8.12 9.22 -1.41
N GLY A 107 -7.34 9.48 -0.36
CA GLY A 107 -5.88 9.52 -0.41
C GLY A 107 -5.28 10.91 -0.58
N LEU A 108 -6.05 11.90 -1.04
CA LEU A 108 -5.65 13.30 -0.98
C LEU A 108 -6.45 14.02 0.11
N ARG A 109 -5.77 14.85 0.89
CA ARG A 109 -6.38 15.56 2.00
C ARG A 109 -5.89 16.98 2.11
N ARG A 110 -6.84 17.91 2.22
CA ARG A 110 -6.52 19.31 2.53
C ARG A 110 -5.77 19.38 3.86
N ALA A 111 -4.70 20.17 3.88
CA ALA A 111 -3.88 20.39 5.05
C ALA A 111 -3.51 21.86 5.15
N THR A 112 -3.40 22.35 6.39
CA THR A 112 -2.90 23.69 6.69
C THR A 112 -1.60 23.56 7.42
N ASP A 113 -0.55 24.20 6.91
CA ASP A 113 0.73 24.28 7.59
C ASP A 113 0.57 25.11 8.88
N PRO A 114 0.82 24.54 10.07
CA PRO A 114 0.55 25.22 11.33
C PRO A 114 1.52 26.39 11.61
N LYS A 115 2.65 26.48 10.88
CA LYS A 115 3.64 27.55 11.07
C LYS A 115 3.39 28.73 10.14
N SER A 116 3.07 28.45 8.88
CA SER A 116 2.90 29.47 7.83
C SER A 116 1.45 29.82 7.54
N GLY A 117 0.49 29.00 7.98
CA GLY A 117 -0.91 29.11 7.60
C GLY A 117 -1.19 28.71 6.14
N ARG A 118 -0.17 28.26 5.40
CA ARG A 118 -0.32 27.82 4.00
C ARG A 118 -1.28 26.66 3.91
N VAL A 119 -2.31 26.80 3.06
CA VAL A 119 -3.25 25.72 2.75
C VAL A 119 -2.80 25.00 1.49
N GLY A 120 -2.85 23.67 1.53
CA GLY A 120 -2.55 22.82 0.39
C GLY A 120 -3.13 21.43 0.62
N PHE A 121 -2.52 20.40 0.05
CA PHE A 121 -2.90 19.02 0.31
C PHE A 121 -1.69 18.13 0.62
N GLN A 122 -1.96 17.04 1.31
CA GLN A 122 -1.05 15.94 1.56
C GLN A 122 -1.60 14.65 0.93
N VAL A 123 -0.72 13.69 0.70
CA VAL A 123 -1.11 12.30 0.43
C VAL A 123 -1.19 11.57 1.76
N ASP A 124 -2.34 10.95 2.06
CA ASP A 124 -2.56 10.22 3.31
C ASP A 124 -2.58 8.70 3.10
N CYS A 125 -2.81 7.95 4.19
CA CYS A 125 -2.80 6.48 4.20
C CYS A 125 -3.73 5.86 3.15
N LEU A 126 -4.83 6.55 2.84
CA LEU A 126 -5.90 6.03 2.00
C LEU A 126 -5.60 6.15 0.50
N ALA A 127 -4.48 6.76 0.11
CA ALA A 127 -4.01 6.69 -1.27
C ALA A 127 -3.67 5.24 -1.65
N CYS A 128 -3.05 4.51 -0.72
CA CYS A 128 -2.72 3.09 -0.88
C CYS A 128 -3.78 2.17 -0.27
N HIS A 129 -4.32 2.51 0.91
CA HIS A 129 -5.26 1.67 1.67
C HIS A 129 -6.74 2.04 1.46
N GLY A 130 -7.04 2.83 0.44
CA GLY A 130 -8.39 3.18 0.03
C GLY A 130 -8.61 2.78 -1.43
N GLY A 131 -9.36 1.70 -1.63
CA GLY A 131 -9.69 1.16 -2.94
C GLY A 131 -11.18 1.26 -3.25
N SER A 132 -11.58 0.75 -4.41
CA SER A 132 -12.98 0.54 -4.74
C SER A 132 -13.19 -0.78 -5.47
N ILE A 133 -14.42 -1.26 -5.43
CA ILE A 133 -14.89 -2.39 -6.22
C ILE A 133 -16.38 -2.21 -6.53
N GLY A 134 -16.79 -2.43 -7.77
CA GLY A 134 -18.19 -2.29 -8.18
C GLY A 134 -18.75 -0.88 -7.99
N GLY A 135 -17.94 0.16 -8.27
CA GLY A 135 -18.32 1.56 -8.08
C GLY A 135 -18.39 2.03 -6.62
N THR A 136 -18.09 1.16 -5.63
CA THR A 136 -18.13 1.50 -4.21
C THR A 136 -16.72 1.61 -3.65
N SER A 137 -16.42 2.74 -3.00
CA SER A 137 -15.14 2.97 -2.32
C SER A 137 -15.14 2.43 -0.90
N TYR A 138 -14.02 1.82 -0.49
CA TYR A 138 -13.85 1.22 0.83
C TYR A 138 -12.56 1.72 1.50
N VAL A 139 -12.70 2.15 2.75
CA VAL A 139 -11.55 2.32 3.65
C VAL A 139 -11.06 0.92 4.04
N GLY A 140 -9.77 0.65 3.82
CA GLY A 140 -9.15 -0.63 4.14
C GLY A 140 -9.10 -1.64 3.00
N LEU A 141 -9.66 -1.34 1.83
CA LEU A 141 -9.40 -2.07 0.59
C LEU A 141 -8.12 -1.52 -0.07
N GLY A 142 -7.19 -2.39 -0.47
CA GLY A 142 -6.01 -1.98 -1.20
C GLY A 142 -6.35 -1.27 -2.51
N ASN A 143 -5.69 -0.15 -2.80
CA ASN A 143 -5.91 0.58 -4.05
C ASN A 143 -5.16 -0.09 -5.19
N THR A 144 -5.88 -0.88 -5.98
CA THR A 144 -5.32 -1.62 -7.12
C THR A 144 -5.13 -0.78 -8.38
N ARG A 145 -5.48 0.51 -8.38
CA ARG A 145 -5.43 1.39 -9.56
C ARG A 145 -4.34 2.46 -9.48
N LEU A 146 -3.80 2.72 -8.28
CA LEU A 146 -2.89 3.83 -7.98
C LEU A 146 -1.66 3.88 -8.90
N ASP A 147 -1.45 5.00 -9.58
CA ASP A 147 -0.19 5.35 -10.24
C ASP A 147 0.55 6.45 -9.45
N MET A 148 1.19 6.05 -8.35
CA MET A 148 1.83 6.96 -7.41
C MET A 148 2.98 7.75 -8.04
N ILE A 149 3.84 7.09 -8.82
CA ILE A 149 4.96 7.77 -9.50
C ILE A 149 4.48 8.70 -10.60
N GLY A 150 3.39 8.35 -11.30
CA GLY A 150 2.73 9.24 -12.26
C GLY A 150 2.22 10.51 -11.58
N LEU A 151 1.48 10.34 -10.49
CA LEU A 151 0.97 11.43 -9.66
C LEU A 151 2.10 12.37 -9.20
N TYR A 152 3.13 11.82 -8.56
CA TYR A 152 4.25 12.63 -8.08
C TYR A 152 4.97 13.36 -9.22
N ARG A 153 5.27 12.68 -10.33
CA ARG A 153 5.97 13.33 -11.45
C ARG A 153 5.19 14.50 -12.03
N ASP A 154 3.88 14.33 -12.21
CA ASP A 154 3.04 15.40 -12.76
C ASP A 154 2.88 16.54 -11.76
N PHE A 155 2.79 16.27 -10.45
CA PHE A 155 2.75 17.32 -9.42
C PHE A 155 4.04 18.11 -9.31
N TYR A 156 5.20 17.46 -9.29
CA TYR A 156 6.49 18.18 -9.29
C TYR A 156 6.66 19.05 -10.55
N ARG A 157 6.18 18.57 -11.71
CA ARG A 157 6.18 19.36 -12.95
C ARG A 157 5.24 20.56 -12.88
N ALA A 158 4.00 20.34 -12.45
CA ALA A 158 3.00 21.40 -12.34
C ALA A 158 3.40 22.49 -11.33
N ASP A 159 4.11 22.09 -10.27
CA ASP A 159 4.64 22.98 -9.24
C ASP A 159 5.97 23.66 -9.62
N GLY A 160 6.51 23.40 -10.83
CA GLY A 160 7.75 23.99 -11.33
C GLY A 160 9.02 23.56 -10.57
N ARG A 161 8.93 22.54 -9.71
CA ARG A 161 10.07 21.97 -8.98
C ARG A 161 10.81 20.97 -9.88
N PRO A 162 12.14 20.79 -9.72
CA PRO A 162 12.89 19.76 -10.45
C PRO A 162 12.24 18.38 -10.28
N LEU A 163 12.28 17.57 -11.35
CA LEU A 163 11.65 16.25 -11.35
C LEU A 163 12.17 15.41 -10.17
N TYR A 164 11.24 14.92 -9.36
CA TYR A 164 11.53 14.10 -8.19
C TYR A 164 12.28 12.82 -8.59
N PHE A 165 13.57 12.76 -8.25
CA PHE A 165 14.38 11.57 -8.36
C PHE A 165 14.43 10.90 -6.99
N THR A 166 13.69 9.80 -6.85
CA THR A 166 13.62 9.01 -5.62
C THR A 166 14.87 8.20 -5.34
N GLY A 167 15.66 7.86 -6.37
CA GLY A 167 16.75 6.89 -6.24
C GLY A 167 16.30 5.43 -6.10
N PHE A 168 14.98 5.18 -6.10
CA PHE A 168 14.38 3.84 -6.07
C PHE A 168 13.07 3.80 -6.86
N THR A 169 12.61 2.59 -7.18
CA THR A 169 11.33 2.37 -7.86
C THR A 169 10.16 2.55 -6.89
N VAL A 170 9.31 3.56 -7.11
CA VAL A 170 8.06 3.78 -6.34
C VAL A 170 6.99 2.77 -6.74
N ASN A 171 6.66 2.73 -8.03
CA ASN A 171 5.83 1.69 -8.63
C ASN A 171 6.16 1.58 -10.12
N THR A 172 6.05 0.37 -10.69
CA THR A 172 6.19 0.13 -12.13
C THR A 172 4.86 -0.22 -12.79
N ALA A 173 3.92 -0.77 -12.03
CA ALA A 173 2.55 -1.00 -12.44
C ALA A 173 1.61 -0.18 -11.55
N ARG A 174 0.38 0.01 -12.00
CA ARG A 174 -0.70 0.53 -11.15
C ARG A 174 -0.95 -0.46 -10.02
N GLY A 175 -1.34 0.05 -8.85
CA GLY A 175 -1.79 -0.72 -7.69
C GLY A 175 -0.72 -1.40 -6.85
N THR A 176 0.52 -1.44 -7.33
CA THR A 176 1.67 -1.82 -6.51
C THR A 176 2.37 -0.55 -6.01
N VAL A 177 2.96 -0.61 -4.82
CA VAL A 177 3.71 0.51 -4.24
C VAL A 177 4.89 0.02 -3.41
N ASN A 178 6.04 0.66 -3.53
CA ASN A 178 7.24 0.37 -2.75
C ASN A 178 7.24 1.12 -1.41
N ALA A 179 6.19 0.90 -0.64
CA ALA A 179 6.00 1.46 0.69
C ALA A 179 7.12 1.03 1.66
N GLY A 180 7.64 -0.20 1.50
CA GLY A 180 8.76 -0.71 2.29
C GLY A 180 10.05 0.09 2.09
N GLN A 181 10.42 0.40 0.84
CA GLN A 181 11.62 1.21 0.59
C GLN A 181 11.45 2.65 1.11
N MET A 182 10.26 3.24 0.96
CA MET A 182 9.97 4.56 1.52
C MET A 182 10.20 4.58 3.03
N ALA A 183 9.65 3.60 3.75
CA ALA A 183 9.82 3.48 5.20
C ALA A 183 11.29 3.25 5.59
N ALA A 184 12.01 2.42 4.85
CA ALA A 184 13.43 2.17 5.06
C ALA A 184 14.29 3.44 4.90
N ILE A 185 13.97 4.28 3.90
CA ILE A 185 14.65 5.57 3.71
C ILE A 185 14.33 6.53 4.87
N LEU A 186 13.06 6.62 5.27
CA LEU A 186 12.65 7.49 6.37
C LEU A 186 13.33 7.12 7.70
N ILE A 187 13.43 5.83 8.02
CA ILE A 187 14.12 5.38 9.24
C ILE A 187 15.65 5.56 9.13
N ALA A 188 16.23 5.44 7.93
CA ALA A 188 17.66 5.70 7.71
C ALA A 188 18.05 7.15 7.99
N LEU A 189 17.12 8.10 7.79
CA LEU A 189 17.29 9.53 8.07
C LEU A 189 17.08 9.89 9.55
N ARG A 190 16.97 8.88 10.43
CA ARG A 190 16.71 9.05 11.86
C ARG A 190 17.74 8.31 12.70
N SER A 191 18.16 8.94 13.79
CA SER A 191 18.94 8.28 14.84
C SER A 191 18.02 7.43 15.72
N PRO A 192 18.56 6.55 16.60
CA PRO A 192 17.75 5.75 17.52
C PRO A 192 16.78 6.57 18.39
N ASP A 193 17.16 7.78 18.79
CA ASP A 193 16.32 8.73 19.53
C ASP A 193 15.29 9.49 18.66
N LEU A 194 15.19 9.13 17.37
CA LEU A 194 14.41 9.80 16.33
C LEU A 194 14.84 11.24 15.99
N SER A 195 16.03 11.67 16.40
CA SER A 195 16.62 12.91 15.89
C SER A 195 16.94 12.79 14.38
N PRO A 196 16.76 13.86 13.58
CA PRO A 196 17.07 13.82 12.16
C PRO A 196 18.57 13.67 11.92
N ARG A 197 18.93 12.93 10.87
CA ARG A 197 20.32 12.75 10.42
C ARG A 197 20.52 13.46 9.09
N LEU A 198 21.65 14.16 8.97
CA LEU A 198 22.08 14.72 7.68
C LEU A 198 22.56 13.61 6.72
N PHE A 199 23.20 12.57 7.26
CA PHE A 199 23.67 11.42 6.49
C PHE A 199 22.88 10.17 6.87
N PRO A 200 22.20 9.53 5.90
CA PRO A 200 21.39 8.35 6.18
C PRO A 200 22.25 7.18 6.65
N VAL A 201 21.69 6.33 7.50
CA VAL A 201 22.29 5.03 7.84
C VAL A 201 22.29 4.16 6.58
N LEU A 202 23.48 3.72 6.16
CA LEU A 202 23.60 2.81 5.03
C LEU A 202 23.23 1.39 5.46
N HIS A 203 21.97 1.03 5.28
CA HIS A 203 21.46 -0.30 5.66
C HIS A 203 21.45 -1.30 4.49
N GLY A 204 21.60 -0.86 3.24
CA GLY A 204 21.67 -1.75 2.06
C GLY A 204 20.37 -2.44 1.66
N ALA A 205 19.26 -2.16 2.36
CA ALA A 205 17.97 -2.77 2.06
C ALA A 205 17.42 -2.31 0.72
N LYS A 206 16.88 -3.27 -0.03
CA LYS A 206 16.29 -3.07 -1.35
C LYS A 206 14.92 -3.74 -1.41
N PHE A 207 13.90 -3.00 -1.03
CA PHE A 207 12.52 -3.45 -1.11
C PHE A 207 12.00 -3.40 -2.54
N ALA A 208 11.14 -4.35 -2.87
CA ALA A 208 10.31 -4.32 -4.06
C ALA A 208 8.98 -3.62 -3.77
N GLU A 209 8.31 -3.20 -4.84
CA GLU A 209 6.91 -2.80 -4.76
C GLU A 209 6.02 -4.00 -4.41
N THR A 210 4.93 -3.73 -3.68
CA THR A 210 3.97 -4.75 -3.24
C THR A 210 2.56 -4.28 -3.50
N ASP A 211 1.62 -5.20 -3.65
CA ASP A 211 0.19 -4.88 -3.56
C ASP A 211 -0.17 -4.47 -2.11
N VAL A 212 -1.34 -3.89 -1.88
CA VAL A 212 -1.70 -3.36 -0.56
C VAL A 212 -2.66 -4.31 0.17
N PRO A 213 -2.29 -4.83 1.37
CA PRO A 213 -3.13 -5.79 2.07
C PRO A 213 -4.41 -5.14 2.61
N ALA A 214 -5.50 -5.89 2.60
CA ALA A 214 -6.78 -5.43 3.14
C ALA A 214 -6.77 -5.35 4.67
N TRP A 215 -7.18 -4.19 5.22
CA TRP A 215 -7.15 -3.92 6.66
C TRP A 215 -8.19 -4.71 7.45
N TRP A 216 -9.33 -5.09 6.86
CA TRP A 216 -10.36 -5.88 7.55
C TRP A 216 -9.85 -7.23 8.07
N THR A 217 -8.74 -7.75 7.50
CA THR A 217 -8.11 -8.98 7.98
C THR A 217 -7.32 -8.78 9.27
N LEU A 218 -6.88 -7.54 9.59
CA LEU A 218 -5.94 -7.22 10.66
C LEU A 218 -6.44 -7.65 12.05
N LYS A 219 -7.75 -7.63 12.27
CA LYS A 219 -8.39 -7.99 13.55
C LYS A 219 -8.12 -9.43 13.99
N HIS A 220 -7.80 -10.31 13.04
CA HIS A 220 -7.50 -11.70 13.32
C HIS A 220 -6.00 -11.95 13.51
N LYS A 221 -5.14 -11.02 13.08
CA LYS A 221 -3.70 -11.26 12.98
C LYS A 221 -2.99 -10.94 14.29
N GLY A 222 -2.06 -11.81 14.69
CA GLY A 222 -1.07 -11.55 15.74
C GLY A 222 0.12 -10.74 15.24
N THR A 223 0.44 -10.84 13.94
CA THR A 223 1.46 -10.02 13.28
C THR A 223 0.93 -9.36 12.01
N MET A 224 1.55 -8.28 11.54
CA MET A 224 1.12 -7.50 10.37
C MET A 224 2.19 -7.42 9.28
N TYR A 225 1.86 -6.72 8.19
CA TYR A 225 2.57 -6.75 6.90
C TYR A 225 2.58 -8.14 6.25
N TYR A 226 3.17 -8.26 5.07
CA TYR A 226 3.24 -9.55 4.36
C TYR A 226 4.24 -10.51 4.96
N ASP A 227 5.36 -10.01 5.50
CA ASP A 227 6.42 -10.82 6.09
C ASP A 227 6.08 -11.30 7.51
N GLY A 228 5.04 -10.75 8.13
CA GLY A 228 4.56 -11.16 9.46
C GLY A 228 5.54 -10.87 10.59
N ARG A 229 6.53 -9.97 10.40
CA ARG A 229 7.61 -9.70 11.37
C ARG A 229 7.25 -8.66 12.43
N THR A 230 6.17 -7.91 12.25
CA THR A 230 5.76 -6.82 13.15
C THR A 230 4.53 -7.23 13.94
N ASP A 231 4.54 -7.06 15.26
CA ASP A 231 3.39 -7.34 16.14
C ASP A 231 2.18 -6.47 15.75
N ALA A 232 1.01 -7.10 15.54
CA ALA A 232 -0.23 -6.44 15.12
C ALA A 232 -0.81 -5.48 16.18
N ARG A 233 -0.25 -5.44 17.40
CA ARG A 233 -0.60 -4.48 18.46
C ARG A 233 0.22 -3.20 18.39
N SER A 234 1.28 -3.16 17.57
CA SER A 234 2.18 -2.00 17.47
C SER A 234 1.49 -0.80 16.81
N VAL A 235 1.02 0.13 17.64
CA VAL A 235 0.52 1.45 17.22
C VAL A 235 1.61 2.24 16.50
N ARG A 236 2.86 2.14 16.97
CA ARG A 236 3.97 2.93 16.45
C ARG A 236 4.29 2.58 15.00
N SER A 237 4.22 1.31 14.63
CA SER A 237 4.53 0.86 13.26
C SER A 237 3.67 1.53 12.17
N ILE A 238 2.39 1.84 12.45
CA ILE A 238 1.50 2.52 11.50
C ILE A 238 1.74 4.05 11.43
N MET A 239 2.71 4.58 12.18
CA MET A 239 3.11 5.99 12.18
C MET A 239 4.32 6.28 11.28
N GLN A 240 4.94 5.25 10.70
CA GLN A 240 6.28 5.33 10.05
C GLN A 240 6.38 6.40 8.95
N PHE A 241 5.30 6.66 8.21
CA PHE A 241 5.31 7.65 7.13
C PHE A 241 5.36 9.10 7.62
N MET A 242 5.17 9.33 8.93
CA MET A 242 5.34 10.65 9.54
C MET A 242 6.78 10.97 9.95
N LEU A 243 7.70 10.01 9.81
CA LEU A 243 9.13 10.16 10.11
C LEU A 243 9.79 11.26 9.28
N GLY A 244 9.20 11.72 8.17
CA GLY A 244 9.74 12.86 7.42
C GLY A 244 9.69 14.17 8.20
N GLU A 245 8.67 14.36 9.06
CA GLU A 245 8.38 15.66 9.67
C GLU A 245 8.37 15.68 11.19
N LYS A 246 7.95 14.57 11.83
CA LYS A 246 7.64 14.59 13.26
C LYS A 246 8.88 14.40 14.11
N SER A 247 8.91 15.13 15.23
CA SER A 247 9.86 14.88 16.33
C SER A 247 9.39 13.73 17.21
N ARG A 248 10.28 13.28 18.08
CA ARG A 248 10.01 12.25 19.09
C ARG A 248 8.79 12.60 19.94
N GLU A 249 8.74 13.82 20.45
CA GLU A 249 7.66 14.31 21.32
C GLU A 249 6.33 14.34 20.59
N GLN A 250 6.33 14.78 19.32
CA GLN A 250 5.12 14.80 18.50
C GLN A 250 4.58 13.39 18.21
N PHE A 251 5.46 12.39 18.09
CA PHE A 251 5.03 11.00 17.99
C PHE A 251 4.35 10.53 19.29
N GLU A 252 4.92 10.85 20.46
CA GLU A 252 4.32 10.48 21.75
C GLU A 252 2.95 11.14 21.96
N GLU A 253 2.82 12.42 21.56
CA GLU A 253 1.54 13.14 21.60
C GLU A 253 0.48 12.50 20.68
N LEU A 254 0.90 11.93 19.54
CA LEU A 254 0.02 11.30 18.57
C LEU A 254 -0.28 9.83 18.88
N GLU A 255 0.51 9.15 19.71
CA GLU A 255 0.37 7.73 20.00
C GLU A 255 -1.05 7.34 20.46
N PRO A 256 -1.73 8.07 21.37
CA PRO A 256 -3.12 7.75 21.73
C PRO A 256 -4.09 7.86 20.55
N THR A 257 -3.94 8.87 19.69
CA THR A 257 -4.77 9.03 18.48
C THR A 257 -4.55 7.88 17.51
N PHE A 258 -3.30 7.42 17.35
CA PHE A 258 -3.00 6.27 16.50
C PHE A 258 -3.43 4.94 17.15
N GLY A 259 -3.53 4.88 18.48
CA GLY A 259 -4.20 3.79 19.18
C GLY A 259 -5.67 3.68 18.78
N ASP A 260 -6.39 4.80 18.78
CA ASP A 260 -7.77 4.86 18.27
C ASP A 260 -7.83 4.46 16.79
N ILE A 261 -6.92 4.96 15.93
CA ILE A 261 -6.85 4.54 14.51
C ILE A 261 -6.67 3.02 14.40
N LEU A 262 -5.73 2.42 15.14
CA LEU A 262 -5.51 0.98 15.09
C LEU A 262 -6.76 0.20 15.55
N ALA A 263 -7.50 0.71 16.55
CA ALA A 263 -8.79 0.15 16.95
C ALA A 263 -9.82 0.21 15.81
N TYR A 264 -9.87 1.34 15.09
CA TYR A 264 -10.70 1.45 13.89
C TYR A 264 -10.29 0.46 12.81
N LEU A 265 -9.00 0.34 12.48
CA LEU A 265 -8.51 -0.62 11.48
C LEU A 265 -8.93 -2.05 11.81
N LYS A 266 -8.91 -2.43 13.09
CA LYS A 266 -9.35 -3.74 13.60
C LYS A 266 -10.87 -3.90 13.67
N SER A 267 -11.64 -2.83 13.44
CA SER A 267 -13.11 -2.89 13.37
C SER A 267 -13.64 -2.98 11.94
N ILE A 268 -12.79 -2.82 10.92
CA ILE A 268 -13.23 -2.84 9.53
C ILE A 268 -13.71 -4.25 9.17
N GLU A 269 -14.88 -4.31 8.53
CA GLU A 269 -15.49 -5.51 7.99
C GLU A 269 -15.29 -5.58 6.47
N ALA A 270 -15.13 -6.80 5.96
CA ALA A 270 -15.12 -7.05 4.52
C ALA A 270 -16.52 -6.82 3.92
N PRO A 271 -16.63 -6.37 2.66
CA PRO A 271 -17.92 -6.38 1.97
C PRO A 271 -18.36 -7.81 1.65
N GLU A 272 -19.67 -8.06 1.74
CA GLU A 272 -20.26 -9.32 1.29
C GLU A 272 -20.16 -9.46 -0.23
N TYR A 273 -20.00 -10.70 -0.71
CA TYR A 273 -20.01 -10.99 -2.14
C TYR A 273 -21.39 -10.68 -2.74
N PRO A 274 -21.51 -9.77 -3.72
CA PRO A 274 -22.79 -9.24 -4.15
C PRO A 274 -23.48 -10.08 -5.24
N PHE A 275 -22.90 -11.21 -5.64
CA PHE A 275 -23.42 -12.07 -6.71
C PHE A 275 -23.95 -13.39 -6.15
N PRO A 276 -24.77 -14.13 -6.93
CA PRO A 276 -25.23 -15.45 -6.52
C PRO A 276 -24.08 -16.40 -6.20
N VAL A 277 -24.29 -17.21 -5.16
CA VAL A 277 -23.41 -18.31 -4.76
C VAL A 277 -24.23 -19.60 -4.79
N ASP A 278 -23.66 -20.67 -5.34
CA ASP A 278 -24.21 -22.02 -5.27
C ASP A 278 -23.89 -22.63 -3.89
N PRO A 279 -24.90 -22.81 -3.00
CA PRO A 279 -24.66 -23.27 -1.63
C PRO A 279 -24.14 -24.71 -1.57
N ASP A 280 -24.57 -25.59 -2.48
CA ASP A 280 -24.14 -26.99 -2.47
C ASP A 280 -22.68 -27.10 -2.94
N LEU A 281 -22.29 -26.29 -3.92
CA LEU A 281 -20.91 -26.20 -4.39
C LEU A 281 -20.01 -25.53 -3.35
N ALA A 282 -20.47 -24.47 -2.68
CA ALA A 282 -19.74 -23.82 -1.59
C ALA A 282 -19.52 -24.77 -0.41
N GLU A 283 -20.51 -25.58 -0.04
CA GLU A 283 -20.34 -26.58 1.04
C GLU A 283 -19.34 -27.68 0.67
N ARG A 284 -19.36 -28.17 -0.59
CA ARG A 284 -18.28 -29.05 -1.08
C ARG A 284 -16.92 -28.36 -1.03
N GLY A 285 -16.87 -27.09 -1.42
CA GLY A 285 -15.67 -26.26 -1.39
C GLY A 285 -15.10 -26.09 0.02
N ARG A 286 -15.96 -25.93 1.02
CA ARG A 286 -15.58 -25.86 2.43
C ARG A 286 -14.84 -27.13 2.85
N GLY A 287 -15.37 -28.31 2.50
CA GLY A 287 -14.70 -29.59 2.79
C GLY A 287 -13.31 -29.69 2.17
N VAL A 288 -13.15 -29.29 0.90
CA VAL A 288 -11.83 -29.27 0.24
C VAL A 288 -10.89 -28.25 0.91
N PHE A 289 -11.41 -27.06 1.25
CA PHE A 289 -10.65 -26.00 1.90
C PHE A 289 -10.14 -26.41 3.28
N GLU A 290 -10.97 -27.04 4.10
CA GLU A 290 -10.60 -27.48 5.45
C GLU A 290 -9.45 -28.49 5.43
N VAL A 291 -9.42 -29.38 4.43
CA VAL A 291 -8.36 -30.38 4.26
C VAL A 291 -7.05 -29.75 3.75
N ASN A 292 -7.13 -28.82 2.79
CA ASN A 292 -5.96 -28.39 2.02
C ASN A 292 -5.41 -27.01 2.44
N CYS A 293 -6.26 -26.12 2.94
CA CYS A 293 -5.97 -24.69 3.07
C CYS A 293 -5.95 -24.22 4.54
N ALA A 294 -6.86 -24.75 5.36
CA ALA A 294 -7.12 -24.24 6.72
C ALA A 294 -5.91 -24.30 7.66
N ARG A 295 -4.96 -25.23 7.44
CA ARG A 295 -3.71 -25.33 8.22
C ARG A 295 -2.85 -24.05 8.20
N CYS A 296 -2.98 -23.24 7.15
CA CYS A 296 -2.26 -21.97 7.00
C CYS A 296 -3.21 -20.77 7.17
N HIS A 297 -4.38 -20.82 6.52
CA HIS A 297 -5.30 -19.68 6.44
C HIS A 297 -6.33 -19.62 7.58
N GLY A 298 -6.43 -20.67 8.41
CA GLY A 298 -7.41 -20.79 9.46
C GLY A 298 -8.75 -21.37 9.02
N THR A 299 -9.65 -21.51 9.99
CA THR A 299 -11.02 -21.96 9.82
C THR A 299 -11.99 -20.78 9.94
N TYR A 300 -13.17 -20.87 9.35
CA TYR A 300 -14.18 -19.81 9.32
C TYR A 300 -15.51 -20.30 9.90
N GLY A 301 -16.39 -19.36 10.27
CA GLY A 301 -17.66 -19.66 10.93
C GLY A 301 -17.55 -19.84 12.44
N GLU A 302 -18.48 -20.62 13.02
CA GLU A 302 -18.50 -20.92 14.45
C GLU A 302 -17.23 -21.67 14.86
N GLY A 303 -16.58 -21.25 15.96
CA GLY A 303 -15.33 -21.87 16.41
C GLY A 303 -14.11 -21.52 15.55
N ARG A 304 -14.17 -20.44 14.76
CA ARG A 304 -13.06 -19.88 13.99
C ARG A 304 -11.72 -19.92 14.72
N THR A 305 -10.67 -20.32 13.99
CA THR A 305 -9.28 -20.25 14.42
C THR A 305 -8.42 -19.63 13.32
N TYR A 306 -7.41 -18.83 13.70
CA TYR A 306 -6.42 -18.30 12.77
C TYR A 306 -5.00 -18.62 13.29
N PRO A 307 -4.22 -19.47 12.59
CA PRO A 307 -2.91 -19.92 13.05
C PRO A 307 -1.83 -18.83 13.12
N ASN A 308 -2.04 -17.67 12.47
CA ASN A 308 -1.02 -16.64 12.29
C ASN A 308 0.29 -17.19 11.70
N ARG A 309 0.18 -18.13 10.75
CA ARG A 309 1.32 -18.86 10.20
C ARG A 309 2.10 -17.99 9.21
N VAL A 310 3.40 -17.84 9.46
CA VAL A 310 4.37 -17.38 8.46
C VAL A 310 4.94 -18.60 7.75
N VAL A 311 4.73 -18.67 6.44
CA VAL A 311 5.18 -19.78 5.59
C VAL A 311 6.56 -19.42 5.03
N GLU A 312 7.53 -20.27 5.29
CA GLU A 312 8.92 -20.11 4.84
C GLU A 312 9.02 -20.02 3.32
N LEU A 313 9.99 -19.24 2.83
CA LEU A 313 10.17 -18.96 1.39
C LEU A 313 10.36 -20.22 0.54
N GLU A 314 11.06 -21.22 1.05
CA GLU A 314 11.28 -22.49 0.33
C GLU A 314 10.00 -23.30 0.18
N VAL A 315 9.06 -23.17 1.13
CA VAL A 315 7.78 -23.87 1.12
C VAL A 315 6.76 -23.11 0.27
N ILE A 316 6.63 -21.80 0.45
CA ILE A 316 5.65 -21.00 -0.29
C ILE A 316 6.11 -20.73 -1.73
N GLY A 317 7.41 -20.63 -2.01
CA GLY A 317 7.97 -20.49 -3.36
C GLY A 317 7.63 -19.19 -4.10
N THR A 318 6.89 -18.26 -3.49
CA THR A 318 6.53 -16.96 -4.09
C THR A 318 7.75 -16.05 -4.22
N ASP A 319 7.63 -14.92 -4.93
CA ASP A 319 8.74 -13.98 -5.08
C ASP A 319 9.37 -13.59 -3.72
N PRO A 320 10.68 -13.81 -3.50
CA PRO A 320 11.29 -13.63 -2.19
C PRO A 320 11.73 -12.19 -1.92
N ALA A 321 11.66 -11.29 -2.91
CA ALA A 321 12.30 -9.97 -2.82
C ALA A 321 11.78 -9.15 -1.64
N ARG A 322 10.48 -9.20 -1.33
CA ARG A 322 9.91 -8.46 -0.19
C ARG A 322 10.37 -9.04 1.15
N ALA A 323 10.39 -10.35 1.31
CA ALA A 323 10.81 -10.99 2.57
C ALA A 323 12.31 -10.87 2.85
N LEU A 324 13.14 -10.88 1.80
CA LEU A 324 14.61 -10.75 1.91
C LEU A 324 15.11 -9.30 1.95
N ALA A 325 14.23 -8.31 1.70
CA ALA A 325 14.63 -6.91 1.65
C ALA A 325 15.13 -6.32 2.99
N PRO A 326 14.50 -6.60 4.15
CA PRO A 326 14.98 -6.07 5.43
C PRO A 326 16.33 -6.70 5.79
N THR A 327 17.39 -5.90 5.78
CA THR A 327 18.73 -6.33 6.19
C THR A 327 18.86 -6.33 7.71
N ASP A 328 19.78 -7.12 8.26
CA ASP A 328 20.09 -7.13 9.69
C ASP A 328 20.43 -5.72 10.21
N SER A 329 21.15 -4.93 9.40
CA SER A 329 21.46 -3.55 9.76
C SER A 329 20.22 -2.65 9.81
N LEU A 330 19.25 -2.81 8.91
CA LEU A 330 18.01 -2.06 8.95
C LEU A 330 17.17 -2.45 10.15
N VAL A 331 16.99 -3.76 10.37
CA VAL A 331 16.17 -4.30 11.46
C VAL A 331 16.77 -3.93 12.80
N SER A 332 18.09 -4.10 12.98
CA SER A 332 18.79 -3.70 14.21
C SER A 332 18.69 -2.19 14.47
N HIS A 333 18.76 -1.36 13.43
CA HIS A 333 18.57 0.09 13.57
C HIS A 333 17.13 0.43 13.99
N TYR A 334 16.14 -0.15 13.32
CA TYR A 334 14.73 0.02 13.69
C TYR A 334 14.48 -0.42 15.14
N ASN A 335 15.00 -1.58 15.53
CA ASN A 335 14.85 -2.16 16.87
C ASN A 335 15.47 -1.32 18.00
N LYS A 336 16.42 -0.44 17.68
CA LYS A 336 17.01 0.53 18.63
C LYS A 336 16.18 1.80 18.78
N THR A 337 15.16 2.00 17.93
CA THR A 337 14.35 3.20 17.96
C THR A 337 13.13 3.05 18.85
N TRP A 338 12.50 4.17 19.19
CA TRP A 338 11.23 4.18 19.92
C TRP A 338 10.12 3.32 19.27
N PHE A 339 10.12 3.20 17.94
CA PHE A 339 9.10 2.43 17.23
C PHE A 339 9.05 0.95 17.66
N ALA A 340 10.16 0.42 18.17
CA ALA A 340 10.33 -0.98 18.50
C ALA A 340 10.37 -1.27 20.01
N GLU A 341 10.38 -0.25 20.88
CA GLU A 341 10.60 -0.41 22.32
C GLU A 341 9.63 -1.38 23.01
N HIS A 342 8.36 -1.43 22.57
CA HIS A 342 7.36 -2.36 23.10
C HIS A 342 7.13 -3.58 22.19
N HIS A 343 7.46 -3.45 20.92
CA HIS A 343 7.18 -4.44 19.89
C HIS A 343 8.34 -4.48 18.89
N PRO A 344 9.47 -5.11 19.25
CA PRO A 344 10.60 -5.25 18.34
C PRO A 344 10.19 -6.10 17.14
N VAL A 345 10.78 -5.79 16.00
CA VAL A 345 10.62 -6.59 14.78
C VAL A 345 11.48 -7.83 14.91
N ASP A 346 10.90 -8.99 14.58
CA ASP A 346 11.62 -10.26 14.58
C ASP A 346 12.82 -10.18 13.61
N GLU A 347 14.02 -10.56 14.07
CA GLU A 347 15.27 -10.43 13.29
C GLU A 347 15.53 -11.61 12.35
N VAL A 348 14.92 -12.77 12.59
CA VAL A 348 15.24 -14.03 11.91
C VAL A 348 14.13 -14.47 10.96
N MET A 349 12.87 -14.21 11.31
CA MET A 349 11.70 -14.68 10.56
C MET A 349 11.74 -14.22 9.10
N THR A 350 11.74 -15.21 8.20
CA THR A 350 11.81 -14.99 6.75
C THR A 350 10.77 -15.86 6.05
N GLY A 351 9.74 -15.21 5.49
CA GLY A 351 8.62 -15.89 4.84
C GLY A 351 7.49 -14.92 4.55
N TYR A 352 6.32 -15.46 4.23
CA TYR A 352 5.10 -14.66 4.12
C TYR A 352 4.00 -15.22 5.00
N GLN A 353 3.32 -14.33 5.70
CA GLN A 353 2.16 -14.65 6.50
C GLN A 353 1.00 -15.07 5.59
N ALA A 354 0.44 -16.26 5.81
CA ALA A 354 -0.80 -16.67 5.18
C ALA A 354 -1.94 -15.81 5.75
N PRO A 355 -2.58 -14.91 4.96
CA PRO A 355 -3.58 -14.00 5.51
C PRO A 355 -4.90 -14.74 5.80
N PRO A 356 -5.71 -14.25 6.76
CA PRO A 356 -7.14 -14.55 6.75
C PRO A 356 -7.76 -14.19 5.40
N LEU A 357 -8.74 -14.95 4.95
CA LEU A 357 -9.35 -14.84 3.62
C LEU A 357 -10.72 -14.16 3.62
N ASP A 358 -11.08 -13.51 4.72
CA ASP A 358 -12.28 -12.66 4.81
C ASP A 358 -12.25 -11.64 3.66
N GLY A 359 -13.34 -11.56 2.88
CA GLY A 359 -13.45 -10.66 1.74
C GLY A 359 -12.45 -10.91 0.62
N VAL A 360 -11.80 -12.08 0.54
CA VAL A 360 -10.77 -12.37 -0.49
C VAL A 360 -11.30 -12.19 -1.91
N TRP A 361 -12.61 -12.33 -2.11
CA TRP A 361 -13.23 -12.04 -3.39
C TRP A 361 -12.93 -10.59 -3.85
N ALA A 362 -12.94 -9.62 -2.94
CA ALA A 362 -12.78 -8.21 -3.27
C ALA A 362 -11.32 -7.75 -3.45
N THR A 363 -10.34 -8.58 -3.08
CA THR A 363 -8.93 -8.18 -2.99
C THR A 363 -8.08 -8.70 -4.14
N ALA A 364 -8.67 -8.97 -5.31
CA ALA A 364 -7.88 -9.27 -6.49
C ALA A 364 -7.05 -8.04 -6.89
N PRO A 365 -5.85 -8.20 -7.48
CA PRO A 365 -5.13 -9.46 -7.72
C PRO A 365 -4.51 -10.05 -6.45
N TYR A 366 -4.07 -11.29 -6.55
CA TYR A 366 -3.60 -12.09 -5.44
C TYR A 366 -2.07 -12.15 -5.34
N LEU A 367 -1.61 -12.68 -4.19
CA LEU A 367 -0.23 -12.66 -3.69
C LEU A 367 0.22 -11.26 -3.24
N HIS A 368 1.31 -11.22 -2.47
CA HIS A 368 1.82 -9.99 -1.84
C HIS A 368 2.23 -8.89 -2.82
N ASN A 369 2.38 -9.22 -4.10
CA ASN A 369 2.81 -8.34 -5.17
C ASN A 369 1.74 -8.14 -6.26
N GLY A 370 0.52 -8.66 -6.06
CA GLY A 370 -0.60 -8.48 -7.00
C GLY A 370 -0.36 -9.10 -8.37
N SER A 371 0.41 -10.19 -8.43
CA SER A 371 0.87 -10.80 -9.68
C SER A 371 -0.10 -11.81 -10.29
N VAL A 372 -1.13 -12.23 -9.55
CA VAL A 372 -2.07 -13.28 -9.96
C VAL A 372 -3.49 -12.71 -10.11
N PRO A 373 -4.04 -12.57 -11.32
CA PRO A 373 -5.27 -11.79 -11.54
C PRO A 373 -6.56 -12.32 -10.91
N THR A 374 -6.70 -13.65 -10.78
CA THR A 374 -7.93 -14.32 -10.32
C THR A 374 -7.63 -15.48 -9.38
N LEU A 375 -8.59 -15.90 -8.54
CA LEU A 375 -8.44 -17.09 -7.69
C LEU A 375 -8.27 -18.36 -8.53
N SER A 376 -8.90 -18.42 -9.71
CA SER A 376 -8.65 -19.49 -10.68
C SER A 376 -7.17 -19.59 -11.08
N HIS A 377 -6.50 -18.48 -11.40
CA HIS A 377 -5.05 -18.48 -11.66
C HIS A 377 -4.22 -18.78 -10.40
N LEU A 378 -4.72 -18.45 -9.20
CA LEU A 378 -4.02 -18.73 -7.95
C LEU A 378 -3.98 -20.23 -7.66
N LEU A 379 -5.09 -20.92 -7.89
CA LEU A 379 -5.26 -22.35 -7.64
C LEU A 379 -4.77 -23.26 -8.78
N ASP A 380 -4.46 -22.69 -9.95
CA ASP A 380 -3.88 -23.40 -11.08
C ASP A 380 -2.68 -22.59 -11.62
N SER A 381 -1.49 -22.88 -11.10
CA SER A 381 -0.32 -22.03 -11.29
C SER A 381 0.21 -22.01 -12.72
N ASP A 382 -0.03 -23.05 -13.51
CA ASP A 382 0.41 -23.17 -14.91
C ASP A 382 -0.36 -22.21 -15.84
N THR A 383 -1.52 -21.70 -15.40
CA THR A 383 -2.36 -20.79 -16.20
C THR A 383 -2.03 -19.31 -15.99
N ARG A 384 -1.12 -18.97 -15.07
CA ARG A 384 -0.86 -17.59 -14.65
C ARG A 384 -0.24 -16.77 -15.80
N PRO A 385 -0.83 -15.62 -16.19
CA PRO A 385 -0.22 -14.77 -17.20
C PRO A 385 1.06 -14.13 -16.65
N GLY A 386 2.15 -14.20 -17.42
CA GLY A 386 3.42 -13.54 -17.08
C GLY A 386 3.42 -12.03 -17.34
N ARG A 387 2.55 -11.58 -18.26
CA ARG A 387 2.41 -10.17 -18.63
C ARG A 387 0.98 -9.88 -19.04
N PHE A 388 0.38 -8.82 -18.50
CA PHE A 388 -1.01 -8.48 -18.78
C PHE A 388 -1.31 -7.00 -18.55
N ARG A 389 -2.32 -6.48 -19.25
CA ARG A 389 -2.88 -5.16 -18.97
C ARG A 389 -3.99 -5.28 -17.94
N ARG A 390 -3.88 -4.47 -16.88
CA ARG A 390 -4.87 -4.35 -15.80
C ARG A 390 -6.14 -3.66 -16.34
N PRO A 391 -7.33 -3.97 -15.79
CA PRO A 391 -8.58 -3.38 -16.26
C PRO A 391 -8.58 -1.86 -16.10
N PRO A 392 -9.32 -1.12 -16.95
CA PRO A 392 -9.35 0.34 -16.95
C PRO A 392 -10.22 0.94 -15.83
N SER A 393 -10.99 0.16 -15.08
CA SER A 393 -11.64 0.57 -13.84
C SER A 393 -11.78 -0.62 -12.89
N THR A 394 -12.38 -0.39 -11.72
CA THR A 394 -12.73 -1.39 -10.70
C THR A 394 -14.22 -1.79 -10.75
N ASP A 395 -14.90 -1.46 -11.85
CA ASP A 395 -16.31 -1.80 -12.05
C ASP A 395 -16.50 -3.29 -12.34
N PHE A 396 -17.69 -3.81 -12.02
CA PHE A 396 -18.00 -5.23 -12.18
C PHE A 396 -18.00 -5.71 -13.63
N GLU A 397 -18.09 -4.81 -14.61
CA GLU A 397 -17.89 -5.15 -16.03
C GLU A 397 -16.47 -5.68 -16.32
N HIS A 398 -15.49 -5.34 -15.48
CA HIS A 398 -14.13 -5.84 -15.57
C HIS A 398 -13.82 -6.96 -14.57
N TYR A 399 -14.80 -7.37 -13.77
CA TYR A 399 -14.65 -8.41 -12.77
C TYR A 399 -15.19 -9.75 -13.27
N ASP A 400 -14.41 -10.80 -13.16
CA ASP A 400 -14.80 -12.17 -13.48
C ASP A 400 -15.36 -12.85 -12.22
N THR A 401 -16.69 -13.02 -12.17
CA THR A 401 -17.37 -13.63 -11.03
C THR A 401 -17.16 -15.15 -10.95
N GLY A 402 -16.86 -15.80 -12.07
CA GLY A 402 -16.58 -17.25 -12.12
C GLY A 402 -15.17 -17.57 -11.66
N ARG A 403 -14.19 -16.76 -12.07
CA ARG A 403 -12.78 -16.93 -11.72
C ARG A 403 -12.38 -16.19 -10.44
N VAL A 404 -13.23 -15.28 -9.98
CA VAL A 404 -13.07 -14.39 -8.82
C VAL A 404 -11.79 -13.56 -8.95
N GLY A 405 -11.91 -12.43 -9.65
CA GLY A 405 -10.84 -11.43 -9.81
C GLY A 405 -10.98 -10.62 -11.08
N TRP A 406 -9.90 -9.97 -11.51
CA TRP A 406 -9.95 -9.05 -12.65
C TRP A 406 -9.83 -9.77 -13.99
N ARG A 407 -10.69 -9.38 -14.94
CA ARG A 407 -10.48 -9.65 -16.37
C ARG A 407 -9.28 -8.84 -16.83
N VAL A 408 -8.31 -9.52 -17.42
CA VAL A 408 -7.06 -8.90 -17.91
C VAL A 408 -6.83 -9.27 -19.36
N GLU A 409 -6.23 -8.34 -20.10
CA GLU A 409 -5.74 -8.61 -21.45
C GLU A 409 -4.33 -9.21 -21.33
N VAL A 410 -4.19 -10.50 -21.65
CA VAL A 410 -2.88 -11.17 -21.66
C VAL A 410 -2.07 -10.64 -22.83
N LEU A 411 -0.82 -10.26 -22.56
CA LEU A 411 0.08 -9.69 -23.55
C LEU A 411 1.21 -10.67 -23.84
N ASP A 412 1.76 -10.60 -25.05
CA ASP A 412 2.95 -11.37 -25.41
C ASP A 412 4.11 -11.07 -24.46
N PRO A 413 4.90 -12.11 -24.09
CA PRO A 413 6.10 -11.91 -23.29
C PRO A 413 7.09 -11.03 -24.03
N VAL A 414 7.85 -10.25 -23.27
CA VAL A 414 8.93 -9.42 -23.80
C VAL A 414 10.20 -9.70 -23.02
N GLU A 415 11.35 -9.37 -23.61
CA GLU A 415 12.62 -9.50 -22.91
C GLU A 415 12.64 -8.66 -21.61
N PRO A 416 13.22 -9.16 -20.50
CA PRO A 416 13.22 -8.45 -19.21
C PRO A 416 13.80 -7.02 -19.28
N GLU A 417 14.73 -6.75 -20.19
CA GLU A 417 15.30 -5.42 -20.44
C GLU A 417 14.26 -4.45 -21.03
N ILE A 418 13.36 -4.96 -21.89
CA ILE A 418 12.26 -4.20 -22.47
C ILE A 418 11.20 -3.95 -21.39
N ALA A 419 10.81 -4.98 -20.64
CA ALA A 419 9.85 -4.88 -19.54
C ALA A 419 10.27 -3.82 -18.50
N ARG A 420 11.57 -3.73 -18.18
CA ARG A 420 12.15 -2.72 -17.27
C ARG A 420 12.12 -1.30 -17.83
N ARG A 421 12.10 -1.14 -19.15
CA ARG A 421 12.07 0.17 -19.82
C ARG A 421 10.66 0.62 -20.18
N ASP A 422 9.70 -0.28 -20.17
CA ASP A 422 8.29 0.04 -20.34
C ASP A 422 7.85 1.06 -19.27
N ARG A 423 7.04 2.02 -19.71
CA ARG A 423 6.54 3.14 -18.90
C ARG A 423 5.02 3.14 -18.85
N ASP A 424 4.34 2.23 -19.53
CA ASP A 424 2.92 2.02 -19.40
C ASP A 424 2.65 1.29 -18.07
N ARG A 425 2.09 2.00 -17.10
CA ARG A 425 1.77 1.44 -15.77
C ARG A 425 0.47 0.65 -15.78
N SER A 426 -0.31 0.68 -16.86
CA SER A 426 -1.44 -0.24 -17.01
C SER A 426 -0.98 -1.68 -17.21
N ILE A 427 0.28 -1.89 -17.60
CA ILE A 427 0.86 -3.21 -17.85
C ILE A 427 1.58 -3.71 -16.59
N PHE A 428 1.13 -4.86 -16.10
CA PHE A 428 1.84 -5.69 -15.13
C PHE A 428 2.77 -6.66 -15.87
N ASP A 429 3.99 -6.84 -15.36
CA ASP A 429 4.98 -7.74 -15.93
C ASP A 429 5.76 -8.46 -14.82
N ALA A 430 5.61 -9.79 -14.76
CA ALA A 430 6.15 -10.62 -13.71
C ALA A 430 7.69 -10.80 -13.81
N SER A 431 8.32 -10.37 -14.90
CA SER A 431 9.79 -10.38 -15.02
C SER A 431 10.47 -9.23 -14.27
N ARG A 432 9.71 -8.23 -13.82
CA ARG A 432 10.24 -7.10 -13.05
C ARG A 432 10.60 -7.52 -11.63
N PHE A 433 11.57 -6.82 -11.05
CA PHE A 433 12.11 -7.13 -9.72
C PHE A 433 11.01 -7.13 -8.64
N GLY A 434 10.80 -8.28 -8.00
CA GLY A 434 9.83 -8.48 -6.93
C GLY A 434 8.39 -8.74 -7.37
N LEU A 435 8.14 -8.80 -8.68
CA LEU A 435 6.81 -9.00 -9.25
C LEU A 435 6.58 -10.44 -9.77
N GLY A 436 7.45 -11.38 -9.42
CA GLY A 436 7.30 -12.78 -9.84
C GLY A 436 5.95 -13.39 -9.42
N ASN A 437 5.32 -14.13 -10.34
CA ASN A 437 3.99 -14.75 -10.18
C ASN A 437 4.05 -16.25 -9.85
N ARG A 438 5.22 -16.76 -9.41
CA ARG A 438 5.45 -18.16 -9.04
C ARG A 438 5.03 -18.47 -7.60
N GLY A 439 5.11 -19.75 -7.22
CA GLY A 439 4.87 -20.21 -5.85
C GLY A 439 3.39 -20.32 -5.49
N HIS A 440 3.10 -20.70 -4.25
CA HIS A 440 1.76 -21.02 -3.79
C HIS A 440 1.08 -22.04 -4.72
N THR A 441 1.77 -23.14 -4.99
CA THR A 441 1.35 -24.23 -5.91
C THR A 441 0.46 -25.27 -5.22
N PHE A 442 -0.04 -24.96 -4.02
CA PHE A 442 -0.84 -25.89 -3.21
C PHE A 442 -2.20 -26.24 -3.83
N GLY A 443 -2.67 -25.47 -4.82
CA GLY A 443 -3.88 -25.78 -5.59
C GLY A 443 -3.62 -26.65 -6.84
N ASP A 444 -2.37 -26.80 -7.27
CA ASP A 444 -2.03 -27.53 -8.51
C ASP A 444 -2.40 -29.03 -8.46
N PRO A 445 -2.34 -29.71 -7.30
CA PRO A 445 -2.81 -31.09 -7.20
C PRO A 445 -4.34 -31.28 -7.23
N LEU A 446 -5.13 -30.20 -7.07
CA LEU A 446 -6.58 -30.28 -7.07
C LEU A 446 -7.10 -30.52 -8.49
N THR A 447 -8.24 -31.21 -8.61
CA THR A 447 -9.00 -31.28 -9.87
C THR A 447 -9.68 -29.94 -10.18
N ASP A 448 -10.09 -29.75 -11.43
CA ASP A 448 -10.83 -28.53 -11.82
C ASP A 448 -12.14 -28.36 -11.05
N ASP A 449 -12.82 -29.46 -10.73
CA ASP A 449 -14.04 -29.46 -9.94
C ASP A 449 -13.80 -29.03 -8.50
N GLU A 450 -12.71 -29.51 -7.88
CA GLU A 450 -12.29 -29.10 -6.53
C GLU A 450 -11.87 -27.63 -6.50
N ARG A 451 -11.14 -27.15 -7.50
CA ARG A 451 -10.78 -25.73 -7.61
C ARG A 451 -12.02 -24.85 -7.70
N ARG A 452 -12.98 -25.21 -8.56
CA ARG A 452 -14.26 -24.48 -8.68
C ARG A 452 -15.04 -24.50 -7.37
N ALA A 453 -15.09 -25.64 -6.68
CA ALA A 453 -15.74 -25.74 -5.38
C ALA A 453 -15.10 -24.84 -4.34
N VAL A 454 -13.77 -24.86 -4.21
CA VAL A 454 -13.04 -23.98 -3.27
C VAL A 454 -13.28 -22.51 -3.61
N ILE A 455 -13.24 -22.12 -4.88
CA ILE A 455 -13.56 -20.74 -5.28
C ILE A 455 -14.98 -20.35 -4.85
N GLU A 456 -15.95 -21.25 -5.02
CA GLU A 456 -17.34 -20.99 -4.60
C GLU A 456 -17.45 -20.78 -3.08
N TYR A 457 -16.72 -21.57 -2.28
CA TYR A 457 -16.61 -21.36 -0.84
C TYR A 457 -15.93 -20.03 -0.48
N LEU A 458 -14.87 -19.66 -1.19
CA LEU A 458 -14.16 -18.39 -0.95
C LEU A 458 -15.02 -17.15 -1.27
N LYS A 459 -16.12 -17.28 -2.02
CA LYS A 459 -17.12 -16.21 -2.20
C LYS A 459 -17.96 -15.98 -0.94
N THR A 460 -18.05 -16.96 -0.03
CA THR A 460 -18.83 -16.84 1.21
C THR A 460 -18.02 -16.27 2.38
N LEU A 461 -16.73 -16.01 2.17
CA LEU A 461 -15.80 -15.46 3.17
C LEU A 461 -15.58 -13.96 2.90
#